data_AF-A0A0T9QMX7-F1
#
_entry.id   AF-A0A0T9QMX7-F1
#
_cell.length_a   1.000
_cell.length_b   1.000
_cell.length_c   1.000
_cell.angle_alpha   90.00
_cell.angle_beta   90.00
_cell.angle_gamma   90.00
#
_symmetry.space_group_name_H-M   'P 1'
#
loop_
_entity.id
_entity.type
_entity.pdbx_description
1 polymer ?
#
loop_
_entity_poly.entity_id
_entity_poly.type
_entity_poly.pdbx_seq_one_letter_code
_entity_poly.pdbx_strand_id
1 'polypeptide(L)'
;MPLAMCITLSSLVGILAAYFDPRIQGFLHISGAVLAFVLVPALGIFIGNLLRLWLRPDVVLGTTQQVIGARIFWAIGPQFIGWMVGFIAASNLAGLPV
;
A
#
# COMPACT_ATOMS: atom_id res chain seq x y z
N MET A 1 5.24 10.25 6.18
CA MET A 1 4.04 10.69 5.46
C MET A 1 2.83 10.47 6.35
N PRO A 2 1.81 11.35 6.33
CA PRO A 2 0.60 11.12 7.09
C PRO A 2 -0.14 9.92 6.48
N LEU A 3 -0.54 8.96 7.32
CA LEU A 3 -1.21 7.72 6.94
C LEU A 3 -2.37 7.95 5.97
N ALA A 4 -3.12 9.03 6.19
CA ALA A 4 -4.24 9.43 5.35
C ALA A 4 -3.84 9.68 3.89
N MET A 5 -2.69 10.32 3.62
CA MET A 5 -2.23 10.56 2.25
C MET A 5 -1.84 9.25 1.54
N CYS A 6 -1.26 8.30 2.26
CA CYS A 6 -0.90 7.00 1.69
C CYS A 6 -2.14 6.19 1.33
N ILE A 7 -3.17 6.21 2.19
CA ILE A 7 -4.44 5.53 1.94
C ILE A 7 -5.19 6.19 0.77
N THR A 8 -5.25 7.52 0.70
CA THR A 8 -5.94 8.20 -0.41
C THR A 8 -5.26 7.94 -1.75
N LEU A 9 -3.92 8.03 -1.82
CA LEU A 9 -3.17 7.70 -3.03
C LEU A 9 -3.35 6.22 -3.41
N SER A 10 -3.30 5.31 -2.44
CA SER A 10 -3.57 3.88 -2.67
C SER A 10 -4.98 3.65 -3.22
N SER A 11 -5.99 4.30 -2.65
CA SER A 11 -7.37 4.16 -3.12
C SER A 11 -7.56 4.69 -4.53
N LEU A 12 -6.89 5.80 -4.89
CA LEU A 12 -6.90 6.32 -6.24
C LEU A 12 -6.32 5.29 -7.22
N VAL A 13 -5.15 4.73 -6.91
CA VAL A 13 -4.50 3.70 -7.74
C VAL A 13 -5.37 2.45 -7.84
N GLY A 14 -5.96 2.00 -6.73
CA GLY A 14 -6.83 0.81 -6.70
C GLY A 14 -8.11 0.98 -7.53
N ILE A 15 -8.74 2.16 -7.47
CA ILE A 15 -9.92 2.49 -8.31
C ILE A 15 -9.55 2.52 -9.79
N LEU A 16 -8.43 3.18 -10.12
CA LEU A 16 -7.94 3.23 -11.51
C LEU A 16 -7.61 1.82 -12.01
N ALA A 17 -6.92 1.00 -11.23
CA ALA A 17 -6.60 -0.38 -11.57
C ALA A 17 -7.88 -1.19 -11.84
N ALA A 18 -8.86 -1.15 -10.94
CA ALA A 18 -10.10 -1.89 -11.10
C ALA A 18 -10.97 -1.42 -12.28
N TYR A 19 -10.91 -0.13 -12.64
CA TYR A 19 -11.71 0.44 -13.73
C TYR A 19 -11.08 0.27 -15.12
N PHE A 20 -9.76 0.38 -15.21
CA PHE A 20 -9.04 0.30 -16.48
C PHE A 20 -8.66 -1.13 -16.89
N ASP A 21 -8.82 -2.13 -16.01
CA ASP A 21 -8.53 -3.53 -16.38
C ASP A 21 -9.65 -4.13 -17.24
N PRO A 22 -9.41 -4.43 -18.53
CA PRO A 22 -10.44 -4.95 -19.43
C PRO A 22 -10.89 -6.38 -19.07
N ARG A 23 -10.15 -7.04 -18.19
CA ARG A 23 -10.41 -8.41 -17.69
C ARG A 23 -11.53 -8.43 -16.65
N ILE A 24 -11.77 -7.32 -15.96
CA ILE A 24 -12.82 -7.20 -14.93
C ILE A 24 -14.07 -6.65 -15.62
N GLN A 25 -15.00 -7.52 -15.99
CA GLN A 25 -16.24 -7.13 -16.67
C GLN A 25 -17.48 -7.45 -15.83
N GLY A 26 -18.44 -6.52 -15.86
CA GLY A 26 -19.71 -6.63 -15.15
C GLY A 26 -19.73 -5.85 -13.83
N PHE A 27 -20.89 -5.25 -13.53
CA PHE A 27 -21.06 -4.33 -12.41
C PHE A 27 -20.64 -4.93 -11.05
N LEU A 28 -21.04 -6.18 -10.77
CA LEU A 28 -20.68 -6.89 -9.53
C LEU A 28 -19.18 -7.20 -9.43
N HIS A 29 -18.53 -7.54 -10.54
CA HIS A 29 -17.10 -7.82 -10.56
C HIS A 29 -16.28 -6.54 -10.41
N ILE A 30 -16.68 -5.45 -11.07
CA ILE A 30 -16.01 -4.15 -10.95
C ILE A 30 -16.15 -3.59 -9.53
N SER A 31 -17.36 -3.60 -8.97
CA SER A 31 -17.59 -3.14 -7.58
C SER A 31 -16.85 -3.99 -6.56
N GLY A 32 -16.84 -5.32 -6.72
CA GLY A 32 -16.05 -6.23 -5.89
C GLY A 32 -14.54 -5.97 -6.01
N ALA A 33 -14.04 -5.76 -7.23
CA ALA A 33 -12.63 -5.44 -7.47
C ALA A 33 -12.24 -4.09 -6.86
N VAL A 34 -13.06 -3.04 -7.00
CA VAL A 34 -12.82 -1.73 -6.36
C VAL A 34 -12.73 -1.90 -4.84
N LEU A 35 -13.64 -2.66 -4.22
CA LEU A 35 -13.58 -2.92 -2.78
C LEU A 35 -12.30 -3.68 -2.39
N ALA A 36 -11.90 -4.70 -3.16
CA ALA A 36 -10.68 -5.45 -2.92
C ALA A 36 -9.43 -4.57 -3.04
N PHE A 37 -9.30 -3.82 -4.14
CA PHE A 37 -8.17 -2.94 -4.43
C PHE A 37 -8.09 -1.69 -3.54
N VAL A 38 -9.17 -1.32 -2.85
CA VAL A 38 -9.15 -0.24 -1.86
C VAL A 38 -8.87 -0.79 -0.47
N LEU A 39 -9.60 -1.80 -0.01
CA LEU A 39 -9.55 -2.26 1.37
C LEU A 39 -8.29 -3.08 1.68
N VAL A 40 -7.89 -4.00 0.79
CA VAL A 40 -6.78 -4.92 1.07
C VAL A 40 -5.43 -4.18 1.07
N PRO A 41 -5.13 -3.28 0.11
CA PRO A 41 -3.92 -2.45 0.18
C PRO A 41 -3.95 -1.44 1.33
N ALA A 42 -5.13 -0.89 1.68
CA ALA A 42 -5.25 0.00 2.84
C ALA A 42 -4.93 -0.74 4.16
N LEU A 43 -5.37 -1.98 4.32
CA LEU A 43 -4.98 -2.84 5.45
C LEU A 43 -3.46 -3.08 5.47
N GLY A 44 -2.86 -3.37 4.32
CA GLY A 44 -1.41 -3.50 4.18
C GLY A 44 -0.65 -2.24 4.62
N ILE A 45 -1.09 -1.07 4.17
CA ILE A 45 -0.53 0.23 4.58
C ILE A 45 -0.69 0.45 6.10
N PHE A 46 -1.86 0.11 6.66
CA PHE A 46 -2.14 0.24 8.08
C PHE A 46 -1.19 -0.63 8.92
N ILE A 47 -1.02 -1.89 8.54
CA ILE A 47 -0.05 -2.81 9.17
C ILE A 47 1.37 -2.28 9.02
N GLY A 48 1.76 -1.82 7.83
CA GLY A 48 3.05 -1.19 7.59
C GLY A 48 3.29 0.03 8.48
N ASN A 49 2.26 0.82 8.76
CA ASN A 49 2.35 1.95 9.69
C ASN A 49 2.49 1.50 11.16
N LEU A 50 1.80 0.44 11.57
CA LEU A 50 2.00 -0.17 12.90
C LEU A 50 3.44 -0.67 13.07
N LEU A 51 3.97 -1.38 12.06
CA LEU A 51 5.36 -1.84 12.06
C LEU A 51 6.35 -0.67 12.12
N ARG A 52 6.07 0.42 11.40
CA ARG A 52 6.86 1.64 11.47
C ARG A 52 6.87 2.23 12.88
N LEU A 53 5.72 2.29 13.56
CA LEU A 53 5.65 2.81 14.92
C LEU A 53 6.36 1.90 15.93
N TRP A 54 6.37 0.60 15.68
CA TRP A 54 6.96 -0.39 16.58
C TRP A 54 8.47 -0.56 16.42
N LEU A 55 8.98 -0.50 15.18
CA LEU A 55 10.37 -0.81 14.85
C LEU A 55 11.24 0.42 14.60
N ARG A 56 10.65 1.61 14.41
CA ARG A 56 11.44 2.80 14.11
C ARG A 56 12.37 3.12 15.29
N PRO A 57 13.69 3.20 15.07
CA PRO A 57 14.63 3.57 16.11
C PRO A 57 14.45 5.04 16.51
N ASP A 58 14.47 5.31 17.81
CA ASP A 58 14.35 6.66 18.38
C ASP A 58 15.54 7.56 18.03
N VAL A 59 16.73 6.95 17.89
CA VAL A 59 17.95 7.65 17.52
C VAL A 59 18.61 6.93 16.35
N VAL A 60 18.88 7.67 15.28
CA VAL A 60 19.66 7.18 14.13
C VAL A 60 21.01 7.88 14.16
N LEU A 61 22.07 7.14 14.50
CA LEU A 61 23.44 7.62 14.54
C LEU A 61 24.21 7.07 13.34
N GLY A 62 24.99 7.91 12.66
CA GLY A 62 25.76 7.53 11.48
C GLY A 62 26.23 8.75 10.69
N THR A 63 26.85 8.51 9.54
CA THR A 63 27.19 9.60 8.60
C THR A 63 25.92 10.25 8.05
N THR A 64 26.01 11.50 7.57
CA THR A 64 24.86 12.27 7.07
C THR A 64 24.02 11.49 6.05
N GLN A 65 24.67 10.74 5.16
CA GLN A 65 24.01 9.92 4.15
C GLN A 65 23.23 8.73 4.76
N GLN A 66 23.76 8.09 5.80
CA GLN A 66 23.09 7.00 6.50
C GLN A 66 21.85 7.49 7.26
N VAL A 67 21.94 8.67 7.89
CA VAL A 67 20.81 9.28 8.60
C VAL A 67 19.69 9.67 7.63
N ILE A 68 20.03 10.23 6.46
CA ILE A 68 19.06 10.57 5.42
C ILE A 68 18.40 9.30 4.87
N GLY A 69 19.19 8.27 4.53
CA GLY A 69 18.68 7.00 4.01
C GLY A 69 17.71 6.32 4.98
N ALA A 70 18.08 6.24 6.26
CA ALA A 70 17.22 5.70 7.30
C ALA A 70 15.93 6.52 7.48
N ARG A 71 16.00 7.85 7.43
CA ARG A 71 14.80 8.70 7.50
C ARG A 71 13.84 8.44 6.34
N ILE A 72 14.33 8.26 5.12
CA ILE A 72 13.49 7.97 3.95
C ILE A 72 12.91 6.56 4.04
N PHE A 73 13.74 5.56 4.37
CA PHE A 73 13.28 4.17 4.53
C PHE A 73 12.16 4.09 5.57
N TRP A 74 12.36 4.67 6.76
CA TRP A 74 11.33 4.66 7.79
C TRP A 74 10.15 5.58 7.48
N ALA A 75 10.25 6.51 6.52
CA ALA A 75 9.13 7.35 6.11
C ALA A 75 8.16 6.66 5.15
N ILE A 76 8.67 5.74 4.31
CA ILE A 76 7.91 5.16 3.17
C ILE A 76 7.94 3.62 3.17
N GLY A 77 9.09 3.01 3.50
CA GLY A 77 9.37 1.59 3.29
C GLY A 77 8.31 0.63 3.85
N PRO A 78 8.03 0.63 5.17
CA PRO A 78 7.05 -0.29 5.74
C PRO A 78 5.65 -0.18 5.13
N GLN A 79 5.21 1.05 4.85
CA GLN A 79 3.89 1.33 4.28
C GLN A 79 3.83 0.90 2.81
N PHE A 80 4.92 1.10 2.05
CA PHE A 80 5.03 0.69 0.65
C PHE A 80 5.09 -0.83 0.48
N ILE A 81 5.83 -1.53 1.35
CA ILE A 81 5.87 -3.01 1.35
C ILE A 81 4.48 -3.56 1.69
N GLY A 82 3.83 -3.02 2.72
CA GLY A 82 2.47 -3.40 3.08
C GLY A 82 1.48 -3.16 1.94
N TRP A 83 1.60 -2.02 1.24
CA TRP A 83 0.81 -1.73 0.05
C TRP A 83 1.01 -2.75 -1.07
N MET A 84 2.26 -3.09 -1.41
CA MET A 84 2.60 -4.10 -2.42
C MET A 84 1.96 -5.46 -2.12
N VAL A 85 2.11 -5.94 -0.88
CA VAL A 85 1.53 -7.23 -0.46
C VAL A 85 0.01 -7.19 -0.55
N GLY A 86 -0.61 -6.11 -0.08
CA GLY A 86 -2.06 -5.95 -0.16
C GLY A 86 -2.57 -5.85 -1.61
N PHE A 87 -1.80 -5.24 -2.50
CA PHE A 87 -2.13 -5.13 -3.93
C PHE A 87 -2.07 -6.50 -4.62
N ILE A 88 -1.03 -7.29 -4.37
CA ILE A 88 -0.92 -8.67 -4.88
C ILE A 88 -2.08 -9.53 -4.37
N ALA A 89 -2.42 -9.42 -3.08
CA ALA A 89 -3.56 -10.14 -2.50
C ALA A 89 -4.90 -9.70 -3.13
N ALA A 90 -5.09 -8.40 -3.38
CA ALA A 90 -6.27 -7.88 -4.07
C ALA A 90 -6.37 -8.41 -5.51
N SER A 91 -5.28 -8.45 -6.26
CA SER A 91 -5.25 -9.00 -7.62
C SER A 91 -5.65 -10.47 -7.66
N ASN A 92 -5.15 -11.28 -6.72
CA ASN A 92 -5.57 -12.68 -6.58
C ASN A 92 -7.07 -12.80 -6.25
N LEU A 93 -7.58 -11.94 -5.36
CA LEU A 93 -9.00 -11.90 -5.00
C LEU A 93 -9.89 -11.51 -6.18
N ALA A 94 -9.38 -10.63 -7.06
CA ALA A 94 -10.04 -10.21 -8.29
C ALA A 94 -9.91 -11.23 -9.43
N GLY A 95 -9.23 -12.37 -9.21
CA GLY A 95 -9.01 -13.39 -10.24
C GLY A 95 -8.04 -12.98 -11.35
N LEU A 96 -7.22 -11.96 -11.10
CA LEU A 96 -6.19 -11.50 -12.05
C LEU A 96 -4.90 -12.31 -11.86
N PRO A 97 -4.22 -12.72 -12.93
CA PRO A 97 -2.92 -13.35 -12.82
C PRO A 97 -1.91 -12.33 -12.28
N VAL A 98 -1.25 -12.69 -11.18
CA VAL A 98 -0.17 -11.94 -10.53
C VAL A 98 1.18 -12.20 -11.16
#